data_AF-A0A7S4IBX0-F1
#
_entry.id   AF-A0A7S4IBX0-F1
#
_cell.length_a   1.000
_cell.length_b   1.000
_cell.length_c   1.000
_cell.angle_alpha   90.00
_cell.angle_beta   90.00
_cell.angle_gamma   90.00
#
_symmetry.space_group_name_H-M   'P 1'
#
loop_
_entity.id
_entity.type
_entity.pdbx_description
1 polymer ?
#
loop_
_entity_poly.entity_id
_entity_poly.type
_entity_poly.pdbx_seq_one_letter_code
_entity_poly.pdbx_strand_id
1 'polypeptide(L)'
;VDVVFSSTALHWLPPDRFYHVTSFTNKRIFPPSNSVTTEDNKNLTEYARKFWAKMFRSRASELKKGKFFSAAIVLDSTSTGLEFDKKMNAFGDLMTATFPFELVPSELWNKLTLPCWFMSKETLDVFFNENNKPNEYNMSNLYSLVSVRRIDGTCCATETFRQDNDIGK
;
A
#
# COMPACT_ATOMS: atom_id res chain seq x y z
N VAL A 1 -0.52 -23.78 -1.12
CA VAL A 1 -0.80 -23.04 -2.38
C VAL A 1 0.46 -23.03 -3.24
N ASP A 2 0.34 -23.18 -4.56
CA ASP A 2 1.49 -23.20 -5.49
C ASP A 2 1.78 -21.85 -6.15
N VAL A 3 0.76 -21.01 -6.31
CA VAL A 3 0.90 -19.64 -6.79
C VAL A 3 -0.14 -18.77 -6.09
N VAL A 4 0.28 -17.62 -5.60
CA VAL A 4 -0.63 -16.53 -5.18
C VAL A 4 -0.39 -15.36 -6.13
N PHE A 5 -1.46 -14.85 -6.74
CA PHE A 5 -1.43 -13.68 -7.60
C PHE A 5 -2.36 -12.59 -7.08
N SER A 6 -1.90 -11.35 -7.04
CA SER A 6 -2.72 -10.20 -6.68
C SER A 6 -2.44 -9.04 -7.64
N SER A 7 -3.49 -8.40 -8.16
CA SER A 7 -3.33 -7.24 -9.03
C SER A 7 -4.09 -6.06 -8.45
N THR A 8 -3.38 -4.94 -8.24
CA THR A 8 -3.95 -3.65 -7.85
C THR A 8 -4.90 -3.70 -6.64
N ALA A 9 -4.70 -4.67 -5.73
CA ALA A 9 -5.52 -4.81 -4.53
C ALA A 9 -4.80 -4.36 -3.25
N LEU A 10 -3.45 -4.40 -3.24
CA LEU A 10 -2.68 -4.19 -2.02
C LEU A 10 -2.78 -2.76 -1.46
N HIS A 11 -3.14 -1.77 -2.29
CA HIS A 11 -3.27 -0.39 -1.83
C HIS A 11 -4.54 -0.14 -1.01
N TRP A 12 -5.50 -1.07 -1.02
CA TRP A 12 -6.69 -1.00 -0.17
C TRP A 12 -6.38 -1.49 1.24
N LEU A 13 -6.63 -0.63 2.22
CA LEU A 13 -6.42 -0.89 3.64
C LEU A 13 -7.75 -1.11 4.36
N PRO A 14 -7.74 -1.82 5.51
CA PRO A 14 -8.94 -1.95 6.34
C PRO A 14 -9.47 -0.57 6.81
N PRO A 15 -10.77 -0.29 6.65
CA PRO A 15 -11.35 1.02 6.96
C PRO A 15 -11.36 1.32 8.47
N ASP A 16 -11.56 0.30 9.32
CA ASP A 16 -11.78 0.41 10.77
C ASP A 16 -10.68 1.17 11.51
N ARG A 17 -9.45 1.17 11.00
CA ARG A 17 -8.32 1.88 11.62
C ARG A 17 -7.80 3.05 10.80
N PHE A 18 -8.09 3.11 9.52
CA PHE A 18 -7.57 4.14 8.63
C PHE A 18 -8.00 5.55 9.09
N TYR A 19 -9.27 5.73 9.46
CA TYR A 19 -9.83 7.03 9.86
C TYR A 19 -9.26 7.60 11.16
N HIS A 20 -8.69 6.76 12.01
CA HIS A 20 -8.13 7.18 13.30
C HIS A 20 -6.69 7.70 13.19
N VAL A 21 -6.07 7.52 12.02
CA VAL A 21 -4.63 7.75 11.81
C VAL A 21 -4.39 9.06 11.04
N THR A 22 -5.45 9.77 10.63
CA THR A 22 -5.38 10.94 9.75
C THR A 22 -5.90 12.21 10.42
N SER A 23 -5.14 13.30 10.36
CA SER A 23 -5.58 14.64 10.72
C SER A 23 -6.14 15.46 9.55
N PHE A 24 -5.88 15.06 8.29
CA PHE A 24 -6.47 15.68 7.10
C PHE A 24 -7.93 15.23 6.94
N THR A 25 -8.80 15.91 7.65
CA THR A 25 -10.19 15.51 7.79
C THR A 25 -11.06 16.73 7.61
N ASN A 26 -11.37 17.06 6.36
CA ASN A 26 -12.43 17.99 5.99
C ASN A 26 -12.83 17.77 4.53
N LYS A 27 -14.06 17.30 4.32
CA LYS A 27 -14.73 17.14 3.03
C LYS A 27 -13.84 16.61 1.91
N ARG A 28 -13.30 15.39 2.05
CA ARG A 28 -12.50 14.79 0.97
C ARG A 28 -12.69 13.29 0.87
N ILE A 29 -12.72 12.78 -0.35
CA ILE A 29 -12.90 11.34 -0.64
C ILE A 29 -11.55 10.63 -0.83
N PHE A 30 -10.53 11.30 -1.36
CA PHE A 30 -9.18 10.73 -1.54
C PHE A 30 -8.12 11.51 -0.76
N PRO A 31 -7.15 10.84 -0.12
CA PRO A 31 -5.98 11.50 0.46
C PRO A 31 -5.01 11.89 -0.66
N PRO A 32 -4.74 13.18 -0.95
CA PRO A 32 -3.69 13.49 -1.90
C PRO A 32 -2.32 13.38 -1.22
N SER A 33 -1.27 13.17 -2.00
CA SER A 33 0.10 13.18 -1.49
C SER A 33 0.53 14.53 -0.88
N ASN A 34 -0.08 15.64 -1.29
CA ASN A 34 0.34 17.00 -0.93
C ASN A 34 -0.47 17.69 0.19
N SER A 35 -1.56 17.09 0.67
CA SER A 35 -2.38 17.66 1.76
C SER A 35 -2.32 16.83 3.05
N VAL A 36 -1.44 15.82 3.07
CA VAL A 36 -1.18 14.99 4.24
C VAL A 36 0.00 15.62 4.97
N THR A 37 -0.13 15.86 6.28
CA THR A 37 1.00 16.34 7.07
C THR A 37 2.13 15.31 7.08
N THR A 38 3.37 15.72 7.33
CA THR A 38 4.49 14.78 7.47
C THR A 38 4.20 13.69 8.52
N GLU A 39 3.53 14.07 9.61
CA GLU A 39 3.15 13.16 10.69
C GLU A 39 2.06 12.16 10.25
N ASP A 40 1.01 12.63 9.58
CA ASP A 40 -0.03 11.74 9.03
C ASP A 40 0.56 10.77 7.98
N ASN A 41 1.46 11.24 7.13
CA ASN A 41 2.10 10.41 6.12
C ASN A 41 2.91 9.29 6.78
N LYS A 42 3.68 9.62 7.81
CA LYS A 42 4.42 8.66 8.61
C LYS A 42 3.49 7.66 9.29
N ASN A 43 2.42 8.13 9.93
CA ASN A 43 1.48 7.28 10.66
C ASN A 43 0.69 6.34 9.74
N LEU A 44 0.25 6.83 8.57
CA LEU A 44 -0.41 6.01 7.55
C LEU A 44 0.54 5.00 6.92
N THR A 45 1.78 5.39 6.63
CA THR A 45 2.80 4.48 6.11
C THR A 45 3.09 3.37 7.11
N GLU A 46 3.20 3.71 8.40
CA GLU A 46 3.42 2.73 9.47
C GLU A 46 2.21 1.79 9.64
N TYR A 47 0.99 2.32 9.59
CA TYR A 47 -0.23 1.52 9.61
C TYR A 47 -0.29 0.55 8.42
N ALA A 48 -0.02 1.04 7.22
CA ALA A 48 0.01 0.24 6.00
C ALA A 48 1.10 -0.84 6.07
N ARG A 49 2.29 -0.51 6.58
CA ARG A 49 3.40 -1.46 6.77
C ARG A 49 3.00 -2.61 7.67
N LYS A 50 2.34 -2.34 8.81
CA LYS A 50 1.84 -3.39 9.72
C LYS A 50 0.84 -4.32 9.03
N PHE A 51 -0.07 -3.75 8.25
CA PHE A 51 -1.06 -4.52 7.51
C PHE A 51 -0.41 -5.40 6.44
N TRP A 52 0.43 -4.82 5.58
CA TRP A 52 1.14 -5.56 4.53
C TRP A 52 2.06 -6.62 5.09
N ALA A 53 2.77 -6.34 6.18
CA ALA A 53 3.62 -7.31 6.86
C ALA A 53 2.83 -8.55 7.30
N LYS A 54 1.67 -8.33 7.94
CA LYS A 54 0.78 -9.42 8.35
C LYS A 54 0.29 -10.22 7.14
N MET A 55 -0.10 -9.53 6.07
CA MET A 55 -0.56 -10.16 4.83
C MET A 55 0.52 -11.03 4.18
N PHE A 56 1.73 -10.50 4.00
CA PHE A 56 2.86 -11.25 3.44
C PHE A 56 3.18 -12.49 4.28
N ARG A 57 3.22 -12.38 5.61
CA ARG A 57 3.42 -13.56 6.48
C ARG A 57 2.32 -14.60 6.35
N SER A 58 1.06 -14.18 6.26
CA SER A 58 -0.06 -15.09 6.04
C SER A 58 0.04 -15.80 4.70
N ARG A 59 0.44 -15.10 3.62
CA ARG A 59 0.62 -15.74 2.31
C ARG A 59 1.81 -16.68 2.30
N ALA A 60 2.85 -16.38 3.05
CA ALA A 60 4.00 -17.25 3.18
C ALA A 60 3.63 -18.56 3.91
N SER A 61 2.80 -18.54 4.95
CA SER A 61 2.37 -19.77 5.63
C SER A 61 1.41 -20.65 4.79
N GLU A 62 0.75 -20.06 3.78
CA GLU A 62 -0.12 -20.78 2.86
C GLU A 62 0.61 -21.37 1.66
N LEU A 63 1.70 -20.74 1.22
CA LEU A 63 2.50 -21.16 0.08
C LEU A 63 3.38 -22.37 0.44
N LYS A 64 3.59 -23.26 -0.54
CA LYS A 64 4.55 -24.36 -0.37
C LYS A 64 5.97 -23.81 -0.59
N LYS A 65 6.97 -24.41 0.07
CA LYS A 65 8.37 -24.10 -0.20
C LYS A 65 8.71 -24.15 -1.70
N GLY A 66 9.43 -23.14 -2.18
CA GLY A 66 9.85 -22.99 -3.58
C GLY A 66 8.78 -22.44 -4.53
N LYS A 67 7.60 -22.05 -4.01
CA LYS A 67 6.47 -21.53 -4.79
C LYS A 67 6.40 -20.01 -4.75
N PHE A 68 5.50 -19.44 -5.54
CA PHE A 68 5.57 -18.03 -5.90
C PHE A 68 4.38 -17.20 -5.42
N PHE A 69 4.70 -15.99 -4.97
CA PHE A 69 3.76 -14.89 -4.78
C PHE A 69 4.08 -13.80 -5.81
N SER A 70 3.11 -13.38 -6.60
CA SER A 70 3.28 -12.30 -7.57
C SER A 70 2.23 -11.21 -7.35
N ALA A 71 2.65 -9.96 -7.30
CA ALA A 71 1.79 -8.82 -7.04
C ALA A 71 2.03 -7.68 -8.03
N ALA A 72 0.96 -7.16 -8.64
CA ALA A 72 1.00 -5.83 -9.25
C ALA A 72 0.65 -4.78 -8.19
N ILE A 73 1.68 -4.09 -7.71
CA ILE A 73 1.65 -3.13 -6.61
C ILE A 73 1.55 -1.72 -7.19
N VAL A 74 0.56 -0.95 -6.72
CA VAL A 74 0.46 0.46 -7.06
C VAL A 74 1.49 1.23 -6.23
N LEU A 75 2.47 1.81 -6.90
CA LEU A 75 3.57 2.51 -6.25
C LEU A 75 3.19 3.97 -5.98
N ASP A 76 3.77 4.53 -4.90
CA ASP A 76 3.68 5.96 -4.68
C ASP A 76 4.44 6.75 -5.76
N SER A 77 4.02 7.98 -6.02
CA SER A 77 4.59 8.82 -7.07
C SER A 77 6.01 9.30 -6.80
N THR A 78 6.38 9.47 -5.52
CA THR A 78 7.72 9.93 -5.14
C THR A 78 8.79 8.94 -5.62
N SER A 79 8.42 7.66 -5.75
CA SER A 79 9.29 6.62 -6.25
C SER A 79 9.22 6.35 -7.76
N THR A 80 8.35 7.06 -8.50
CA THR A 80 8.20 6.91 -9.96
C THR A 80 8.41 8.20 -10.76
N GLY A 81 8.33 9.39 -10.14
CA GLY A 81 8.48 10.67 -10.84
C GLY A 81 7.35 10.98 -11.84
N LEU A 82 6.23 10.25 -11.78
CA LEU A 82 5.22 10.23 -12.81
C LEU A 82 4.09 11.25 -12.62
N GLU A 83 3.50 11.65 -13.76
CA GLU A 83 2.25 12.39 -13.94
C GLU A 83 1.02 11.76 -13.25
N PHE A 84 1.14 10.51 -12.79
CA PHE A 84 0.07 9.74 -12.15
C PHE A 84 -0.47 10.42 -10.88
N ASP A 85 0.40 11.04 -10.09
CA ASP A 85 -0.04 11.76 -8.88
C ASP A 85 -0.92 12.95 -9.21
N LYS A 86 -0.61 13.66 -10.31
CA LYS A 86 -1.47 14.75 -10.78
C LYS A 86 -2.84 14.21 -11.20
N LYS A 87 -2.90 13.03 -11.83
CA LYS A 87 -4.15 12.38 -12.24
C LYS A 87 -4.96 11.87 -11.06
N MET A 88 -4.33 11.23 -10.06
CA MET A 88 -5.00 10.75 -8.86
C MET A 88 -5.45 11.90 -7.95
N ASN A 89 -4.64 12.94 -7.80
CA ASN A 89 -5.03 14.16 -7.08
C ASN A 89 -6.18 14.86 -7.81
N ALA A 90 -6.11 15.02 -9.14
CA ALA A 90 -7.21 15.60 -9.93
C ALA A 90 -8.50 14.77 -9.85
N PHE A 91 -8.39 13.43 -9.87
CA PHE A 91 -9.53 12.56 -9.66
C PHE A 91 -10.09 12.71 -8.24
N GLY A 92 -9.23 12.75 -7.23
CA GLY A 92 -9.61 13.00 -5.83
C GLY A 92 -10.31 14.34 -5.64
N ASP A 93 -9.82 15.39 -6.30
CA ASP A 93 -10.41 16.74 -6.29
C ASP A 93 -11.77 16.76 -6.98
N LEU A 94 -11.89 16.12 -8.15
CA LEU A 94 -13.16 16.00 -8.86
C LEU A 94 -14.20 15.23 -8.04
N MET A 95 -13.83 14.07 -7.49
CA MET A 95 -14.73 13.27 -6.64
C MET A 95 -15.14 14.05 -5.39
N THR A 96 -14.22 14.82 -4.82
CA THR A 96 -14.51 15.66 -3.66
C THR A 96 -15.45 16.81 -4.00
N ALA A 97 -15.24 17.49 -5.12
CA ALA A 97 -16.05 18.63 -5.55
C ALA A 97 -17.47 18.22 -5.98
N THR A 98 -17.64 16.99 -6.45
CA THR A 98 -18.93 16.45 -6.91
C THR A 98 -19.70 15.70 -5.84
N PHE A 99 -19.07 15.35 -4.72
CA PHE A 99 -19.73 14.63 -3.64
C PHE A 99 -20.62 15.59 -2.80
N PRO A 100 -21.90 15.25 -2.56
CA PRO A 100 -22.85 16.13 -1.86
C PRO A 100 -22.66 16.06 -0.34
N PHE A 101 -21.57 16.64 0.17
CA PHE A 101 -21.24 16.63 1.61
C PHE A 101 -22.33 17.25 2.48
N GLU A 102 -23.11 18.20 1.96
CA GLU A 102 -24.25 18.83 2.62
C GLU A 102 -25.38 17.85 2.98
N LEU A 103 -25.45 16.70 2.30
CA LEU A 103 -26.42 15.64 2.59
C LEU A 103 -25.92 14.65 3.67
N VAL A 104 -24.67 14.79 4.10
CA VAL A 104 -24.04 13.90 5.10
C VAL A 104 -23.80 14.67 6.39
N PRO A 105 -24.14 14.10 7.57
CA PRO A 105 -23.79 14.70 8.85
C PRO A 105 -22.28 14.97 8.97
N SER A 106 -21.91 16.16 9.43
CA SER A 106 -20.51 16.63 9.45
C SER A 106 -19.56 15.73 10.24
N GLU A 107 -20.06 15.08 11.29
CA GLU A 107 -19.34 14.11 12.12
C GLU A 107 -18.94 12.83 11.35
N LEU A 108 -19.56 12.59 10.19
CA LEU A 108 -19.25 11.46 9.32
C LEU A 108 -18.32 11.83 8.16
N TRP A 109 -18.08 13.12 7.88
CA TRP A 109 -17.26 13.53 6.74
C TRP A 109 -15.86 12.91 6.75
N ASN A 110 -15.30 12.74 7.94
CA ASN A 110 -13.97 12.15 8.13
C ASN A 110 -13.93 10.65 7.84
N LYS A 111 -15.08 9.99 7.90
CA LYS A 111 -15.25 8.57 7.59
C LYS A 111 -15.46 8.32 6.09
N LEU A 112 -15.55 9.37 5.28
CA LEU A 112 -15.74 9.27 3.83
C LEU A 112 -14.44 9.16 3.04
N THR A 113 -13.28 9.37 3.70
CA THR A 113 -11.98 9.19 3.06
C THR A 113 -11.76 7.72 2.70
N LEU A 114 -11.40 7.44 1.46
CA LEU A 114 -11.12 6.07 1.04
C LEU A 114 -9.88 5.53 1.76
N PRO A 115 -9.93 4.31 2.31
CA PRO A 115 -8.80 3.70 3.02
C PRO A 115 -7.79 3.16 2.01
N CYS A 116 -7.12 4.06 1.31
CA CYS A 116 -6.17 3.75 0.27
C CYS A 116 -4.81 4.34 0.63
N TRP A 117 -3.75 3.52 0.51
CA TRP A 117 -2.37 3.96 0.65
C TRP A 117 -1.48 3.26 -0.36
N PHE A 118 -0.57 4.02 -0.99
CA PHE A 118 0.30 3.50 -2.03
C PHE A 118 1.65 3.08 -1.44
N MET A 119 2.22 2.00 -1.99
CA MET A 119 3.47 1.47 -1.47
C MET A 119 4.66 2.22 -2.08
N SER A 120 5.47 2.88 -1.26
CA SER A 120 6.70 3.51 -1.75
C SER A 120 7.81 2.49 -2.00
N LYS A 121 8.79 2.84 -2.85
CA LYS A 121 10.02 2.04 -2.99
C LYS A 121 10.72 1.84 -1.64
N GLU A 122 10.79 2.87 -0.80
CA GLU A 122 11.36 2.77 0.55
C GLU A 122 10.65 1.68 1.37
N THR A 123 9.32 1.59 1.26
CA THR A 123 8.55 0.57 1.96
C THR A 123 8.83 -0.84 1.46
N LEU A 124 9.03 -1.02 0.14
CA LEU A 124 9.48 -2.28 -0.42
C LEU A 124 10.87 -2.67 0.09
N ASP A 125 11.79 -1.70 0.16
CA ASP A 125 13.12 -1.91 0.70
C ASP A 125 13.05 -2.36 2.18
N VAL A 126 12.18 -1.74 2.99
CA VAL A 126 11.96 -2.14 4.40
C VAL A 126 11.58 -3.62 4.54
N PHE A 127 10.76 -4.15 3.62
CA PHE A 127 10.33 -5.54 3.62
C PHE A 127 11.38 -6.51 3.08
N PHE A 128 12.02 -6.18 1.95
CA PHE A 128 12.70 -7.19 1.13
C PHE A 128 14.19 -6.92 0.90
N ASN A 129 14.74 -5.78 1.33
CA ASN A 129 16.17 -5.53 1.20
C ASN A 129 16.94 -6.18 2.36
N GLU A 130 17.71 -7.23 2.04
CA GLU A 130 18.55 -7.97 2.99
C GLU A 130 19.61 -7.12 3.71
N ASN A 131 20.02 -5.99 3.12
CA ASN A 131 21.03 -5.09 3.69
C ASN A 131 20.44 -4.08 4.70
N ASN A 132 19.13 -4.07 4.91
CA ASN A 132 18.52 -3.18 5.89
C ASN A 132 18.81 -3.62 7.32
N LYS A 133 18.87 -2.65 8.23
CA LYS A 133 18.96 -2.91 9.67
C LYS A 133 17.83 -3.86 10.09
N PRO A 134 18.07 -4.74 11.08
CA PRO A 134 17.03 -5.58 11.65
C PRO A 134 15.81 -4.72 11.98
N ASN A 135 14.68 -5.07 11.37
CA ASN A 135 13.42 -4.38 11.57
C ASN A 135 12.30 -5.43 11.64
N GLU A 136 11.24 -5.11 12.38
CA GLU A 136 10.14 -6.04 12.62
C GLU A 136 9.32 -6.36 11.36
N TYR A 137 9.57 -5.68 10.24
CA TYR A 137 8.90 -5.89 8.96
C TYR A 137 9.72 -6.70 7.98
N ASN A 138 10.97 -7.03 8.28
CA ASN A 138 11.83 -7.77 7.36
C ASN A 138 11.23 -9.14 7.00
N MET A 139 11.15 -9.42 5.70
CA MET A 139 10.61 -10.64 5.09
C MET A 139 11.65 -11.39 4.24
N SER A 140 12.91 -10.98 4.24
CA SER A 140 13.95 -11.61 3.41
C SER A 140 14.23 -13.06 3.80
N ASN A 141 13.91 -13.43 5.04
CA ASN A 141 13.95 -14.83 5.49
C ASN A 141 12.75 -15.66 4.99
N LEU A 142 11.69 -15.04 4.48
CA LEU A 142 10.50 -15.73 3.97
C LEU A 142 10.49 -15.80 2.44
N TYR A 143 10.91 -14.70 1.81
CA TYR A 143 10.82 -14.49 0.38
C TYR A 143 12.16 -14.03 -0.20
N SER A 144 12.53 -14.58 -1.36
CA SER A 144 13.49 -13.95 -2.26
C SER A 144 12.77 -13.25 -3.39
N LEU A 145 13.21 -12.02 -3.69
CA LEU A 145 12.76 -11.28 -4.86
C LEU A 145 13.31 -11.94 -6.12
N VAL A 146 12.42 -12.39 -7.01
CA VAL A 146 12.76 -13.10 -8.25
C VAL A 146 12.79 -12.15 -9.44
N SER A 147 11.80 -11.26 -9.53
CA SER A 147 11.72 -10.30 -10.62
C SER A 147 10.94 -9.07 -10.22
N VAL A 148 11.39 -7.94 -10.77
CA VAL A 148 10.67 -6.66 -10.74
C VAL A 148 10.47 -6.25 -12.20
N ARG A 149 9.22 -6.10 -12.61
CA ARG A 149 8.88 -5.53 -13.90
C ARG A 149 8.14 -4.23 -13.68
N ARG A 150 8.79 -3.13 -14.06
CA ARG A 150 8.17 -1.81 -14.16
C ARG A 150 7.81 -1.59 -15.62
N ILE A 151 6.57 -1.17 -15.88
CA ILE A 151 6.19 -0.68 -17.19
C ILE A 151 6.20 0.84 -17.07
N ASP A 152 7.14 1.47 -17.78
CA ASP A 152 7.28 2.92 -17.78
C ASP A 152 5.94 3.60 -18.14
N GLY A 153 5.59 4.65 -17.42
CA GLY A 153 4.32 5.36 -17.60
C GLY A 153 3.09 4.69 -16.97
N THR A 154 3.24 3.57 -16.25
CA THR A 154 2.14 2.94 -15.49
C THR A 154 2.29 3.18 -13.99
N CYS A 155 1.16 3.13 -13.28
CA CYS A 155 1.13 3.27 -11.81
C CYS A 155 1.55 2.03 -11.03
N CYS A 156 1.87 0.92 -11.73
CA CYS A 156 2.07 -0.37 -11.11
C CYS A 156 3.47 -0.94 -11.38
N ALA A 157 4.10 -1.49 -10.35
CA ALA A 157 5.20 -2.43 -10.50
C ALA A 157 4.67 -3.85 -10.30
N THR A 158 5.11 -4.80 -11.13
CA THR A 158 4.88 -6.22 -10.87
C THR A 158 6.10 -6.79 -10.17
N GLU A 159 5.92 -7.33 -8.99
CA GLU A 159 6.97 -7.98 -8.21
C GLU A 159 6.63 -9.44 -7.97
N THR A 160 7.59 -10.32 -8.19
CA THR A 160 7.44 -11.76 -7.96
C THR A 160 8.45 -12.23 -6.94
N PHE A 161 7.96 -12.94 -5.94
CA PHE A 161 8.68 -13.44 -4.80
C PHE A 161 8.61 -14.97 -4.78
N ARG A 162 9.73 -15.63 -4.52
CA ARG A 162 9.79 -17.07 -4.26
C ARG A 162 9.84 -17.28 -2.75
N GLN A 163 9.04 -18.21 -2.23
CA GLN A 163 9.16 -18.62 -0.84
C GLN A 163 10.34 -19.57 -0.66
N ASP A 164 11.34 -19.14 0.10
CA ASP A 164 12.56 -19.93 0.28
C ASP A 164 12.51 -20.85 1.50
N ASN A 165 11.77 -20.44 2.54
CA ASN A 165 11.69 -21.18 3.79
C ASN A 165 10.27 -21.67 4.05
N ASP A 166 10.20 -22.90 4.56
CA ASP A 166 8.95 -23.46 5.04
C ASP A 166 8.62 -22.78 6.38
N ILE A 167 7.52 -22.04 6.42
CA ILE A 167 7.02 -21.51 7.68
C ILE A 167 6.18 -22.64 8.25
N GLY A 168 6.81 -23.51 9.04
CA GLY A 168 6.17 -24.67 9.64
C GLY A 168 4.77 -24.32 10.16
N LYS A 169 3.80 -25.18 9.85
CA LYS A 169 2.43 -25.06 10.37
C LYS A 169 2.37 -25.42 11.85
#